data_AF-A0A3N5Y142-F1
#
_entry.id   AF-A0A3N5Y142-F1
#
_cell.length_a   1.000
_cell.length_b   1.000
_cell.length_c   1.000
_cell.angle_alpha   90.00
_cell.angle_beta   90.00
_cell.angle_gamma   90.00
#
_symmetry.space_group_name_H-M   'P 1'
#
loop_
_entity.id
_entity.type
_entity.pdbx_description
1 polymer ?
#
loop_
_entity_poly.entity_id
_entity_poly.type
_entity_poly.pdbx_seq_one_letter_code
_entity_poly.pdbx_strand_id
1 'polypeptide(L)'
;MKRRYSNGQITVYWDPAKCEHAGFCYRLLPGVFKPSKRPWILIDAASPEEIRDTVNKCPTGALTYELLPHTKTPHGHHRFVQYYYSVFYVSKLRNKTYFP
;
A
#
# COMPACT_ATOMS: atom_id res chain seq x y z
N MET A 1 7.29 -23.58 16.32
CA MET A 1 5.85 -23.23 16.40
C MET A 1 5.61 -21.95 15.61
N LYS A 2 4.72 -21.99 14.61
CA LYS A 2 4.37 -20.83 13.78
C LYS A 2 3.46 -19.89 14.56
N ARG A 3 3.72 -18.58 14.49
CA ARG A 3 2.87 -17.55 15.11
C ARG A 3 1.96 -16.92 14.06
N ARG A 4 0.70 -16.67 14.42
CA ARG A 4 -0.32 -16.07 13.56
C ARG A 4 -0.70 -14.70 14.12
N TYR A 5 -0.75 -13.70 13.24
CA TYR A 5 -1.23 -12.35 13.54
C TYR A 5 -2.28 -11.98 12.51
N SER A 6 -3.45 -11.50 12.92
CA SER A 6 -4.57 -11.20 12.02
C SER A 6 -5.32 -9.96 12.47
N ASN A 7 -5.79 -9.15 11.53
CA ASN A 7 -6.67 -8.00 11.80
C ASN A 7 -7.93 -7.97 10.94
N GLY A 8 -8.34 -9.12 10.38
CA GLY A 8 -9.53 -9.21 9.53
C GLY A 8 -9.34 -8.70 8.09
N GLN A 9 -8.25 -7.98 7.79
CA GLN A 9 -7.88 -7.59 6.42
C GLN A 9 -6.75 -8.46 5.86
N ILE A 10 -5.76 -8.75 6.71
CA ILE A 10 -4.62 -9.59 6.38
C ILE A 10 -4.26 -10.46 7.58
N THR A 11 -3.81 -11.68 7.30
CA THR A 11 -3.21 -12.57 8.29
C THR A 11 -1.76 -12.78 7.92
N VAL A 12 -0.84 -12.51 8.84
CA VAL A 12 0.59 -12.78 8.70
C VAL A 12 0.97 -13.97 9.57
N TYR A 13 1.65 -14.93 8.96
CA TYR A 13 2.24 -16.08 9.62
C TYR A 13 3.75 -15.91 9.68
N TRP A 14 4.30 -16.10 10.88
CA TRP A 14 5.74 -16.07 11.09
C TRP A 14 6.22 -17.42 11.59
N ASP A 15 7.18 -18.00 10.85
CA ASP A 15 7.86 -19.24 11.21
C ASP A 15 9.28 -18.92 11.74
N PRO A 16 9.49 -18.96 13.07
CA PRO A 16 10.81 -18.71 13.64
C PRO A 16 11.85 -19.74 13.20
N ALA A 17 11.44 -20.97 12.81
CA ALA A 17 12.38 -22.00 12.38
C ALA A 17 13.04 -21.71 11.03
N LYS A 18 12.43 -20.86 10.20
CA LYS A 18 12.95 -20.43 8.89
C LYS A 18 13.56 -19.04 8.92
N CYS A 19 13.51 -18.35 10.06
CA CYS A 19 13.91 -16.96 10.16
C CYS A 19 15.41 -16.85 10.44
N GLU A 20 16.18 -16.44 9.42
CA GLU A 20 17.63 -16.22 9.53
C GLU A 20 18.00 -14.81 10.05
N HIS A 21 17.01 -14.03 10.50
CA HIS A 21 17.23 -12.67 11.01
C HIS A 21 17.92 -11.71 10.03
N ALA A 22 17.70 -11.88 8.72
CA ALA A 22 18.24 -11.02 7.66
C ALA A 22 17.88 -9.53 7.79
N GLY A 23 16.86 -9.18 8.59
CA GLY A 23 16.57 -7.81 9.00
C GLY A 23 15.71 -6.99 8.03
N PHE A 24 15.32 -7.54 6.88
CA PHE A 24 14.47 -6.83 5.91
C PHE A 24 13.13 -6.39 6.49
N CYS A 25 12.47 -7.25 7.27
CA CYS A 25 11.15 -6.98 7.82
C CYS A 25 11.09 -5.72 8.70
N TYR A 26 12.03 -5.57 9.65
CA TYR A 26 12.05 -4.40 10.54
C TYR A 26 12.66 -3.15 9.88
N ARG A 27 13.59 -3.31 8.93
CA ARG A 27 14.20 -2.18 8.21
C ARG A 27 13.22 -1.51 7.26
N LEU A 28 12.41 -2.30 6.56
CA LEU A 28 11.44 -1.80 5.59
C LEU A 28 10.17 -1.27 6.25
N LEU A 29 9.69 -1.94 7.30
CA LEU A 29 8.43 -1.57 7.95
C LEU A 29 8.56 -1.62 9.49
N PRO A 30 9.35 -0.70 10.09
CA PRO A 30 9.61 -0.67 11.54
C PRO A 30 8.36 -0.34 12.38
N GLY A 31 7.32 0.22 11.76
CA GLY A 31 6.01 0.44 12.39
C GLY A 31 5.33 -0.87 12.78
N VAL A 32 5.44 -1.88 11.92
CA VAL A 32 4.77 -3.19 12.05
C VAL A 32 5.67 -4.23 12.70
N PHE A 33 6.89 -4.42 12.19
CA PHE A 33 7.78 -5.48 12.68
C PHE A 33 8.69 -4.92 13.77
N LYS A 34 8.45 -5.34 15.02
CA LYS A 34 9.18 -4.90 16.21
C LYS A 34 9.82 -6.07 16.97
N PRO A 35 10.99 -6.58 16.52
CA PRO A 35 12.15 -6.55 17.38
C PRO A 35 12.00 -6.92 18.86
N SER A 36 12.13 -5.84 19.59
CA SER A 36 12.26 -5.75 21.02
C SER A 36 10.90 -5.63 21.72
N LYS A 37 9.77 -5.67 20.99
CA LYS A 37 8.43 -5.53 21.58
C LYS A 37 7.64 -6.84 21.52
N ARG A 38 6.64 -6.90 22.40
CA ARG A 38 5.62 -7.95 22.44
C ARG A 38 4.27 -7.24 22.42
N PRO A 39 3.42 -7.47 21.41
CA PRO A 39 3.58 -8.40 20.28
C PRO A 39 4.68 -7.96 19.28
N TRP A 40 5.29 -8.96 18.61
CA TRP A 40 6.38 -8.76 17.65
C TRP A 40 5.89 -8.12 16.34
N ILE A 41 4.67 -8.43 15.91
CA ILE A 41 4.05 -7.89 14.69
C ILE A 41 2.83 -7.09 15.12
N LEU A 42 2.84 -5.79 14.84
CA LEU A 42 1.73 -4.87 14.99
C LEU A 42 1.04 -4.72 13.63
N ILE A 43 0.15 -5.66 13.32
CA ILE A 43 -0.47 -5.77 12.00
C ILE A 43 -1.37 -4.57 11.63
N ASP A 44 -1.80 -3.80 12.64
CA ASP A 44 -2.65 -2.60 12.47
C ASP A 44 -1.84 -1.31 12.25
N ALA A 45 -0.51 -1.38 12.29
CA ALA A 45 0.34 -0.20 12.19
C ALA A 45 0.63 0.24 10.75
N ALA A 46 0.18 -0.51 9.74
CA ALA A 46 0.34 -0.19 8.32
C ALA A 46 -0.79 -0.79 7.47
N SER A 47 -0.85 -0.42 6.19
CA SER A 47 -1.82 -0.99 5.26
C SER A 47 -1.52 -2.46 4.92
N PRO A 48 -2.55 -3.28 4.59
CA PRO A 48 -2.35 -4.65 4.11
C PRO A 48 -1.40 -4.76 2.93
N GLU A 49 -1.41 -3.78 2.03
CA GLU A 49 -0.54 -3.68 0.85
C GLU A 49 0.93 -3.54 1.25
N GLU A 50 1.26 -2.61 2.16
CA GLU A 50 2.65 -2.40 2.63
C GLU A 50 3.18 -3.61 3.39
N ILE A 51 2.32 -4.25 4.19
CA ILE A 51 2.66 -5.48 4.92
C ILE A 51 2.97 -6.59 3.93
N ARG A 52 2.11 -6.80 2.93
CA ARG A 52 2.33 -7.77 1.86
C ARG A 52 3.66 -7.54 1.15
N ASP A 53 3.93 -6.32 0.72
CA ASP A 53 5.12 -6.00 -0.07
C ASP A 53 6.39 -6.20 0.76
N THR A 54 6.32 -5.95 2.07
CA THR A 54 7.40 -6.24 3.01
C THR A 54 7.60 -7.74 3.21
N VAL A 55 6.52 -8.51 3.34
CA VAL A 55 6.58 -9.97 3.49
C VAL A 55 7.19 -10.63 2.24
N ASN A 56 6.84 -10.16 1.04
CA ASN A 56 7.40 -10.65 -0.22
C ASN A 56 8.92 -10.45 -0.36
N LYS A 57 9.49 -9.48 0.37
CA LYS A 57 10.94 -9.22 0.38
C LYS A 57 11.71 -10.13 1.35
N CYS A 58 11.04 -11.03 2.06
CA CYS A 58 11.69 -12.00 2.93
C CYS A 58 12.36 -13.11 2.11
N PRO A 59 13.70 -13.19 2.06
CA PRO A 59 14.40 -14.15 1.19
C PRO A 59 14.20 -15.61 1.63
N THR A 60 13.99 -15.84 2.93
CA THR A 60 13.89 -17.19 3.49
C THR A 60 12.46 -17.74 3.50
N GLY A 61 11.47 -16.92 3.14
CA GLY A 61 10.06 -17.30 3.26
C GLY A 61 9.59 -17.54 4.71
N ALA A 62 10.30 -17.00 5.70
CA ALA A 62 9.92 -17.09 7.12
C ALA A 62 8.63 -16.34 7.45
N LEU A 63 8.24 -15.40 6.60
CA LEU A 63 7.01 -14.65 6.69
C LEU A 63 6.13 -15.05 5.51
N THR A 64 4.89 -15.42 5.79
CA THR A 64 3.86 -15.62 4.77
C THR A 64 2.62 -14.84 5.16
N TYR A 65 1.75 -14.57 4.19
CA TYR A 65 0.52 -13.83 4.44
C TYR A 65 -0.66 -14.45 3.70
N GLU A 66 -1.85 -14.13 4.18
CA GLU A 66 -3.13 -14.46 3.60
C GLU A 66 -3.97 -13.19 3.62
N LEU A 67 -4.36 -12.71 2.43
CA LEU A 67 -5.26 -11.57 2.31
C LEU A 67 -6.69 -12.07 2.50
N LEU A 68 -7.39 -11.46 3.45
CA LEU A 68 -8.81 -11.72 3.63
C LEU A 68 -9.59 -10.83 2.65
N PRO A 69 -10.71 -11.33 2.10
CA PRO A 69 -11.58 -10.53 1.25
C PRO A 69 -12.21 -9.42 2.09
N HIS A 70 -11.55 -8.29 2.16
CA HIS A 70 -12.18 -7.03 2.52
C HIS A 70 -12.78 -6.47 1.24
N THR A 71 -14.09 -6.24 1.23
CA THR A 71 -14.74 -5.49 0.17
C THR A 71 -14.04 -4.14 0.07
N LYS A 72 -13.17 -3.99 -0.93
CA LYS A 72 -12.50 -2.72 -1.21
C LYS A 72 -13.58 -1.70 -1.52
N THR A 73 -13.95 -0.83 -0.58
CA THR A 73 -14.48 0.47 -0.98
C THR A 73 -13.36 1.15 -1.76
N PRO A 74 -13.59 1.60 -3.01
CA PRO A 74 -12.60 2.36 -3.74
C PRO A 74 -12.45 3.73 -3.07
N HIS A 75 -11.58 3.82 -2.07
CA HIS A 75 -11.18 5.09 -1.49
C HIS A 75 -10.15 5.76 -2.41
N GLY A 76 -10.69 6.30 -3.51
CA GLY A 76 -10.42 7.66 -3.96
C GLY A 76 -8.97 8.02 -4.30
N HIS A 77 -8.53 7.67 -5.50
CA HIS A 77 -7.70 8.60 -6.26
C HIS A 77 -8.63 9.56 -7.04
N HIS A 78 -9.28 10.49 -6.34
CA HIS A 78 -10.02 11.55 -7.02
C HIS A 78 -9.06 12.66 -7.46
N ARG A 79 -8.59 12.58 -8.70
CA ARG A 79 -8.33 13.78 -9.49
C ARG A 79 -8.52 13.52 -10.98
N PHE A 80 -9.76 13.22 -11.35
CA PHE A 80 -10.30 13.71 -12.61
C PHE A 80 -10.45 15.24 -12.45
N VAL A 81 -9.61 16.04 -13.10
CA VAL A 81 -10.14 17.21 -13.81
C VAL A 81 -9.42 17.33 -15.14
N GLN A 82 -10.17 16.90 -16.14
CA GLN A 82 -9.97 16.97 -17.57
C GLN A 82 -10.13 18.44 -18.06
N TYR A 83 -9.35 19.39 -17.54
CA TYR A 83 -9.54 20.84 -17.80
C TYR A 83 -8.32 21.59 -18.36
N TYR A 84 -7.35 20.92 -18.99
CA TYR A 84 -6.26 21.61 -19.71
C TYR A 84 -6.52 21.82 -21.21
N TYR A 85 -7.69 21.41 -21.73
CA TYR A 85 -8.03 21.52 -23.15
C TYR A 85 -9.05 22.64 -23.48
N SER A 86 -9.13 23.71 -22.67
CA SER A 86 -10.10 24.81 -22.89
C SER A 86 -9.52 26.23 -23.05
N VAL A 87 -8.20 26.43 -23.24
CA VAL A 87 -7.63 27.80 -23.40
C VAL A 87 -6.79 27.99 -24.68
N PHE A 88 -6.57 26.95 -25.50
CA PHE A 88 -5.89 27.11 -26.80
C PHE A 88 -6.84 27.38 -27.99
N TYR A 89 -8.16 27.23 -27.83
CA TYR A 89 -9.13 27.48 -28.91
C TYR A 89 -9.79 28.87 -28.89
N VAL A 90 -9.41 29.76 -27.95
CA VAL A 90 -9.94 31.14 -27.86
C VAL A 90 -8.92 32.18 -28.39
N SER A 91 -7.97 31.76 -29.24
CA SER A 91 -6.96 32.64 -29.84
C SER A 91 -6.90 32.59 -31.36
N LYS A 92 -7.92 32.06 -32.05
CA LYS A 92 -7.96 32.04 -33.52
C LYS A 92 -9.31 32.33 -34.19
N LEU A 93 -10.17 33.13 -33.55
CA LEU A 93 -11.30 33.79 -34.23
C LEU A 93 -11.32 35.32 -33.96
N ARG A 94 -10.14 35.93 -33.84
CA ARG A 94 -9.98 37.35 -34.21
C ARG A 94 -9.94 37.42 -35.74
N ASN A 95 -11.09 37.53 -36.38
CA ASN A 95 -11.31 38.20 -37.68
C ASN A 95 -12.65 37.79 -38.29
N LYS A 96 -13.69 38.57 -38.01
CA LYS A 96 -14.51 39.23 -39.04
C LYS A 96 -15.64 40.00 -38.36
N THR A 97 -15.43 41.31 -38.27
CA THR A 97 -16.38 42.38 -38.63
C THR A 97 -17.87 41.98 -38.72
N TYR A 98 -18.68 42.52 -37.82
CA TYR A 98 -20.01 43.02 -38.20
C TYR A 98 -20.40 44.21 -37.33
N PHE A 99 -20.65 45.33 -37.99
CA PHE A 99 -21.30 46.54 -37.53
C PHE A 99 -21.99 47.12 -38.77
N PRO A 100 -23.13 47.81 -38.65
CA PRO A 100 -24.22 47.68 -37.69
C PRO A 100 -25.38 46.80 -38.19
#